data_AF-A0A4R3XAQ6-F1
#
_entry.id   AF-A0A4R3XAQ6-F1
#
_cell.length_a   1.000
_cell.length_b   1.000
_cell.length_c   1.000
_cell.angle_alpha   90.00
_cell.angle_beta   90.00
_cell.angle_gamma   90.00
#
_symmetry.space_group_name_H-M   'P 1'
#
loop_
_entity.id
_entity.type
_entity.pdbx_description
1 polymer ?
#
loop_
_entity_poly.entity_id
_entity_poly.type
_entity_poly.pdbx_seq_one_letter_code
_entity_poly.pdbx_strand_id
1 'polypeptide(L)' 'MTDPTEMIAWLDRRIASAMTWLDDHGRGSKKPRPIDLIELKEYDIARFEEIKGAYLKALKKREEAA' A
#
# COMPACT_ATOMS: atom_id res chain seq x y z
N MET A 1 -4.96 11.73 16.54
CA MET A 1 -4.39 11.45 15.20
C MET A 1 -3.34 10.37 15.39
N THR A 2 -3.37 9.29 14.60
CA THR A 2 -2.31 8.27 14.61
C THR A 2 -0.97 8.92 14.27
N ASP A 3 0.12 8.48 14.89
CA ASP A 3 1.45 8.99 14.56
C ASP A 3 1.77 8.74 13.07
N PRO A 4 2.34 9.71 12.33
CA PRO A 4 2.67 9.53 10.92
C PRO A 4 3.56 8.30 10.65
N THR A 5 4.48 7.97 11.56
CA THR A 5 5.38 6.81 11.44
C THR A 5 4.60 5.51 11.63
N GLU A 6 3.71 5.47 12.62
CA GLU A 6 2.79 4.33 12.82
C GLU A 6 1.90 4.10 11.61
N MET A 7 1.41 5.17 10.98
CA MET A 7 0.60 5.09 9.75
C MET A 7 1.42 4.56 8.58
N ILE A 8 2.65 5.03 8.39
CA ILE A 8 3.55 4.50 7.34
C ILE A 8 3.79 3.00 7.55
N ALA A 9 4.12 2.58 8.78
CA ALA A 9 4.34 1.17 9.09
C ALA A 9 3.08 0.31 8.91
N TRP A 10 1.89 0.87 9.12
CA TRP A 10 0.63 0.21 8.80
C TRP A 10 0.44 0.07 7.28
N LEU A 11 0.67 1.14 6.51
CA LEU A 11 0.58 1.14 5.04
C LEU A 11 1.55 0.12 4.42
N ASP A 12 2.78 0.04 4.91
CA ASP A 12 3.78 -0.93 4.44
C ASP A 12 3.29 -2.37 4.60
N ARG A 13 2.70 -2.70 5.76
CA ARG A 13 2.12 -4.01 6.01
C ARG A 13 0.93 -4.32 5.09
N ARG A 14 0.10 -3.31 4.78
CA ARG A 14 -1.05 -3.46 3.87
C ARG A 14 -0.61 -3.68 2.42
N ILE A 15 0.38 -2.92 1.96
CA ILE A 15 0.98 -3.08 0.63
C ILE A 15 1.59 -4.47 0.50
N ALA A 16 2.44 -4.87 1.46
CA ALA A 16 3.07 -6.20 1.44
C ALA A 16 2.02 -7.33 1.42
N SER A 17 0.97 -7.22 2.24
CA SER A 17 -0.11 -8.21 2.26
C SER A 17 -0.87 -8.29 0.93
N ALA A 18 -1.14 -7.16 0.28
CA ALA A 18 -1.81 -7.15 -1.03
C ALA A 18 -0.91 -7.70 -2.14
N MET A 19 0.39 -7.40 -2.11
CA MET A 19 1.38 -7.96 -3.04
C MET A 19 1.49 -9.48 -2.89
N THR A 20 1.59 -10.00 -1.66
CA THR A 20 1.60 -11.47 -1.42
C THR A 20 0.32 -12.12 -1.95
N TRP A 21 -0.85 -11.50 -1.71
CA TRP A 21 -2.09 -12.03 -2.25
C TRP A 21 -2.09 -12.08 -3.78
N LEU A 22 -1.55 -11.05 -4.46
CA LEU A 22 -1.44 -11.03 -5.93
C LEU A 22 -0.42 -12.03 -6.47
N ASP A 23 0.65 -12.33 -5.72
CA ASP A 23 1.59 -13.40 -6.10
C ASP A 23 0.89 -14.77 -6.09
N ASP A 24 0.13 -15.05 -5.03
CA ASP A 24 -0.59 -16.31 -4.86
C ASP A 24 -1.80 -16.45 -5.78
N HIS A 25 -2.46 -15.33 -6.13
CA HIS A 25 -3.82 -15.33 -6.70
C HIS A 25 -4.04 -14.39 -7.90
N GLY A 26 -3.03 -13.64 -8.31
CA GLY A 26 -3.10 -12.68 -9.40
C GLY A 26 -3.17 -13.31 -10.79
N ARG A 27 -3.12 -12.47 -11.82
CA ARG A 27 -3.37 -12.85 -13.24
C ARG A 27 -2.45 -13.98 -13.73
N GLY A 28 -1.22 -14.03 -13.23
CA GLY A 28 -0.22 -15.05 -13.59
C GLY A 28 -0.21 -16.31 -12.72
N SER A 29 -1.06 -16.39 -11.68
CA SER A 29 -1.08 -17.53 -10.77
C SER A 29 -1.68 -18.79 -11.43
N LYS A 30 -1.41 -19.97 -10.86
CA LYS A 30 -1.95 -21.26 -11.35
C LYS A 30 -3.49 -21.32 -11.32
N LYS A 31 -4.12 -20.57 -10.40
CA LYS A 31 -5.56 -20.47 -10.23
C LYS A 31 -5.92 -19.01 -9.91
N PRO A 32 -5.97 -18.15 -10.93
CA PRO A 32 -6.26 -16.73 -10.73
C PRO A 32 -7.65 -16.56 -10.13
N ARG A 33 -7.76 -15.60 -9.21
CA ARG A 33 -9.05 -15.16 -8.70
C ARG A 33 -9.81 -14.33 -9.75
N PRO A 34 -11.12 -14.12 -9.56
CA PRO A 34 -11.89 -13.21 -10.38
C PRO A 34 -11.21 -11.85 -10.60
N ILE A 35 -11.38 -11.31 -11.80
CA ILE A 35 -10.61 -10.15 -12.26
C ILE A 35 -10.90 -8.89 -11.45
N ASP A 36 -12.14 -8.72 -11.03
CA ASP A 36 -12.60 -7.65 -10.14
C ASP A 36 -11.88 -7.67 -8.79
N LEU A 37 -11.60 -8.85 -8.23
CA LEU A 37 -10.85 -8.98 -6.99
C LEU A 37 -9.35 -8.67 -7.18
N ILE A 38 -8.79 -9.04 -8.32
CA ILE A 38 -7.40 -8.74 -8.68
C ILE A 38 -7.24 -7.23 -8.85
N GLU A 39 -8.10 -6.60 -9.65
CA GLU A 39 -8.09 -5.16 -9.91
C GLU A 39 -8.31 -4.36 -8.64
N LEU A 40 -9.15 -4.85 -7.71
CA LEU A 40 -9.29 -4.24 -6.39
C LEU A 40 -7.97 -4.25 -5.60
N LYS A 41 -7.18 -5.33 -5.67
CA LYS A 41 -5.88 -5.42 -4.97
C LYS A 41 -4.80 -4.55 -5.62
N GLU A 42 -4.80 -4.49 -6.95
CA GLU A 42 -3.93 -3.58 -7.71
C GLU A 42 -4.27 -2.11 -7.37
N TYR A 43 -5.55 -1.78 -7.30
CA TYR A 43 -6.04 -0.47 -6.85
C TYR A 43 -5.65 -0.16 -5.40
N ASP A 44 -5.85 -1.11 -4.48
CA ASP A 44 -5.47 -0.97 -3.06
C ASP A 44 -3.98 -0.61 -2.92
N ILE A 45 -3.09 -1.31 -3.63
CA ILE A 45 -1.65 -1.05 -3.61
C ILE A 45 -1.35 0.36 -4.09
N ALA A 46 -1.84 0.75 -5.28
CA ALA A 46 -1.61 2.07 -5.83
C ALA A 46 -2.09 3.18 -4.88
N ARG A 47 -3.25 2.98 -4.25
CA ARG A 47 -3.80 3.94 -3.30
C ARG A 47 -3.01 4.02 -2.01
N PHE A 48 -2.55 2.89 -1.47
CA PHE A 48 -1.72 2.89 -0.27
C PHE A 48 -0.35 3.53 -0.51
N GLU A 49 0.27 3.32 -1.68
CA GLU A 49 1.52 3.96 -2.06
C GLU A 49 1.38 5.49 -2.17
N GLU A 50 0.29 5.97 -2.77
CA GLU A 50 -0.01 7.41 -2.84
C GLU A 50 -0.13 8.03 -1.44
N ILE A 51 -0.91 7.38 -0.56
CA ILE A 51 -1.10 7.85 0.82
C ILE A 51 0.23 7.84 1.57
N LYS A 52 1.02 6.76 1.47
CA LYS A 52 2.35 6.66 2.08
C LYS A 52 3.25 7.81 1.61
N GLY A 53 3.25 8.10 0.30
CA GLY A 53 3.99 9.23 -0.27
C GLY A 53 3.59 10.57 0.33
N ALA A 54 2.30 10.79 0.59
CA ALA A 54 1.82 12.01 1.24
C ALA A 54 2.33 12.15 2.68
N TYR A 55 2.33 11.05 3.47
CA TYR A 55 2.88 11.04 4.83
C TYR A 55 4.38 11.31 4.85
N LEU A 56 5.15 10.65 3.98
CA LEU A 56 6.59 10.87 3.86
C LEU A 56 6.92 12.31 3.48
N LYS A 57 6.16 12.89 2.53
CA LYS A 57 6.30 14.30 2.15
C LYS A 57 6.00 15.24 3.31
N ALA A 58 4.99 14.94 4.11
CA ALA A 58 4.62 15.75 5.27
C ALA A 58 5.69 15.69 6.37
N LEU A 59 6.25 14.50 6.63
CA LEU A 59 7.35 14.32 7.59
C LEU A 59 8.60 15.07 7.16
N LYS A 60 9.02 14.94 5.90
CA LYS A 60 10.18 15.66 5.37
C LYS A 60 10.03 17.18 5.53
N LYS A 61 8.86 17.74 5.22
CA LYS A 61 8.58 19.17 5.43
C LYS A 61 8.69 19.59 6.89
N ARG A 62 8.28 18.71 7.81
CA ARG A 62 8.37 18.98 9.25
C ARG A 62 9.82 18.97 9.74
N GLU A 63 10.63 18.04 9.23
CA GLU A 63 12.07 17.98 9.53
C GLU A 63 12.83 19.19 8.98
N GLU A 64 12.49 19.65 7.77
CA GLU A 64 13.09 20.86 7.16
C GLU A 64 12.71 22.16 7.88
N ALA A 65 11.60 22.16 8.62
CA ALA A 65 11.11 23.32 9.37
C ALA A 65 11.56 23.34 10.85
N ALA A 66 12.26 22.30 11.30
CA ALA A 66 12.80 22.15 12.66
C ALA A 66 14.27 22.55 12.73
#